data_AF-A0A0B6YT73-F1
#
_entry.id   AF-A0A0B6YT73-F1
#
_cell.length_a   1.000
_cell.length_b   1.000
_cell.length_c   1.000
_cell.angle_alpha   90.00
_cell.angle_beta   90.00
_cell.angle_gamma   90.00
#
_symmetry.space_group_name_H-M   'P 1'
#
loop_
_entity.id
_entity.type
_entity.pdbx_description
1 polymer ?
#
loop_
_entity_poly.entity_id
_entity_poly.type
_entity_poly.pdbx_seq_one_letter_code
_entity_poly.pdbx_strand_id
1 'polypeptide(L)'
;EIKKSFKKAYKKDLESAVKSETSGDLKNLLLELISGKKEKSSKVDQKKALETAKALHENPSQIVGQLFKSPSAQIKATADAYRKEYNEDISESIKKASSGDIDDAYLALLKSTENPAEYFAQRLNKSINGIGTNDTQLIWTITSRSELDLPAIKGQY
;
A
#
# COMPACT_ATOMS: atom_id res chain seq x y z
N GLU A 1 -7.92 0.65 -18.11
CA GLU A 1 -6.62 0.11 -18.53
C GLU A 1 -6.34 -1.30 -18.00
N ILE A 2 -5.79 -1.48 -16.79
CA ILE A 2 -5.27 -2.78 -16.32
C ILE A 2 -6.25 -3.96 -16.45
N LYS A 3 -7.49 -3.82 -15.96
CA LYS A 3 -8.54 -4.85 -16.08
C LYS A 3 -8.80 -5.27 -17.53
N LYS A 4 -8.84 -4.30 -18.45
CA LYS A 4 -9.12 -4.53 -19.88
C LYS A 4 -7.94 -5.26 -20.53
N SER A 5 -6.71 -4.80 -20.27
CA SER A 5 -5.49 -5.42 -20.82
C SER A 5 -5.31 -6.86 -20.33
N PHE A 6 -5.54 -7.12 -19.04
CA PHE A 6 -5.47 -8.48 -18.47
C PHE A 6 -6.48 -9.42 -19.13
N LYS A 7 -7.74 -9.00 -19.25
CA LYS A 7 -8.78 -9.79 -19.92
C LYS A 7 -8.46 -10.08 -21.39
N LYS A 8 -7.87 -9.11 -22.09
CA LYS A 8 -7.47 -9.29 -23.50
C LYS A 8 -6.36 -10.34 -23.65
N ALA A 9 -5.34 -10.28 -22.79
CA ALA A 9 -4.17 -11.15 -22.83
C ALA A 9 -4.46 -12.58 -22.33
N TYR A 10 -5.16 -12.72 -21.20
CA TYR A 10 -5.33 -14.00 -20.52
C TYR A 10 -6.71 -14.62 -20.65
N LYS A 11 -7.65 -13.93 -21.32
CA LYS A 11 -9.07 -14.35 -21.46
C LYS A 11 -9.77 -14.67 -20.14
N LYS A 12 -9.22 -14.21 -19.02
CA LYS A 12 -9.73 -14.37 -17.65
C LYS A 12 -9.95 -12.98 -17.04
N ASP A 13 -11.03 -12.82 -16.27
CA ASP A 13 -11.25 -11.59 -15.52
C ASP A 13 -10.28 -11.48 -14.35
N LEU A 14 -9.65 -10.30 -14.21
CA LEU A 14 -8.63 -10.05 -13.18
C LEU A 14 -9.17 -10.26 -11.76
N GLU A 15 -10.40 -9.85 -11.49
CA GLU A 15 -11.04 -10.05 -10.18
C GLU A 15 -11.25 -11.54 -9.87
N SER A 16 -11.62 -12.33 -10.88
CA SER A 16 -11.79 -13.78 -10.74
C SER A 16 -10.45 -14.48 -10.53
N ALA A 17 -9.38 -14.02 -11.19
CA ALA A 17 -8.02 -14.52 -10.96
C ALA A 17 -7.54 -14.22 -9.53
N VAL A 18 -7.71 -12.99 -9.05
CA VAL A 18 -7.33 -12.65 -7.68
C VAL A 18 -8.16 -13.43 -6.66
N LYS A 19 -9.45 -13.63 -6.90
CA LYS A 19 -10.30 -14.48 -6.04
C LYS A 19 -9.84 -15.94 -5.95
N SER A 20 -9.25 -16.49 -7.03
CA SER A 20 -8.80 -17.89 -7.04
C SER A 20 -7.44 -18.07 -6.37
N GLU A 21 -6.55 -17.08 -6.49
CA GLU A 21 -5.16 -17.18 -6.00
C GLU A 21 -4.95 -16.57 -4.60
N THR A 22 -5.97 -15.94 -4.01
CA THR A 22 -5.85 -15.28 -2.70
C THR A 22 -6.99 -15.64 -1.76
N SER A 23 -6.76 -15.51 -0.46
CA SER A 23 -7.73 -15.82 0.58
C SER A 23 -7.74 -14.76 1.69
N GLY A 24 -8.69 -14.90 2.63
CA GLY A 24 -8.79 -14.02 3.80
C GLY A 24 -8.94 -12.53 3.49
N ASP A 25 -8.40 -11.70 4.38
CA ASP A 25 -8.46 -10.24 4.30
C ASP A 25 -7.63 -9.68 3.14
N LEU A 26 -6.55 -10.36 2.75
CA LEU A 26 -5.74 -9.98 1.59
C LEU A 26 -6.58 -9.99 0.32
N LYS A 27 -7.36 -11.05 0.09
CA LYS A 27 -8.29 -11.11 -1.05
C LYS A 27 -9.25 -9.94 -1.05
N ASN A 28 -9.85 -9.63 0.10
CA ASN A 28 -10.84 -8.56 0.22
C ASN A 28 -10.20 -7.20 -0.11
N LEU A 29 -9.01 -6.92 0.44
CA LEU A 29 -8.26 -5.70 0.16
C LEU A 29 -7.89 -5.57 -1.32
N LEU A 30 -7.35 -6.62 -1.94
CA LEU A 30 -6.95 -6.59 -3.35
C LEU A 30 -8.15 -6.37 -4.27
N LEU A 31 -9.30 -6.99 -3.97
CA LEU A 31 -10.53 -6.77 -4.73
C LEU A 31 -11.04 -5.33 -4.61
N GLU A 32 -10.98 -4.74 -3.42
CA GLU A 32 -11.33 -3.33 -3.21
C GLU A 32 -10.40 -2.41 -4.04
N LEU A 33 -9.08 -2.66 -4.03
CA LEU A 33 -8.13 -1.91 -4.85
C LEU A 33 -8.40 -2.04 -6.34
N ILE A 34 -8.62 -3.26 -6.82
CA ILE A 34 -8.88 -3.58 -8.23
C ILE A 34 -10.21 -2.98 -8.68
N SER A 35 -11.22 -2.93 -7.81
CA SER A 35 -12.51 -2.30 -8.11
C SER A 35 -12.35 -0.84 -8.54
N GLY A 36 -11.29 -0.15 -8.08
CA GLY A 36 -11.01 1.24 -8.39
C GLY A 36 -11.99 2.22 -7.75
N LYS A 37 -12.82 1.75 -6.80
CA LYS A 37 -13.84 2.54 -6.11
C LYS A 37 -13.28 3.46 -5.02
N LYS A 38 -11.95 3.52 -4.83
CA LYS A 38 -11.36 4.47 -3.89
C LYS A 38 -11.71 5.88 -4.33
N GLU A 39 -12.46 6.59 -3.49
CA GLU A 39 -12.81 7.98 -3.72
C GLU A 39 -11.52 8.80 -3.84
N LYS A 40 -11.35 9.51 -4.96
CA LYS A 40 -10.27 10.49 -5.15
C LYS A 40 -10.61 11.82 -4.48
N SER A 41 -11.27 11.78 -3.32
CA SER A 41 -11.58 13.00 -2.59
C SER A 41 -10.28 13.60 -2.06
N SER A 42 -10.00 14.83 -2.44
CA SER A 42 -8.90 15.65 -1.92
C SER A 42 -9.25 16.34 -0.60
N LYS A 43 -10.51 16.25 -0.16
CA LYS A 43 -10.93 16.79 1.13
C LYS A 43 -10.54 15.79 2.22
N VAL A 44 -9.56 16.19 3.02
CA VAL A 44 -9.09 15.45 4.19
C VAL A 44 -9.83 15.95 5.42
N ASP A 45 -10.51 15.05 6.11
CA ASP A 45 -11.15 15.34 7.38
C ASP A 45 -10.14 15.15 8.51
N GLN A 46 -9.49 16.24 8.92
CA GLN A 46 -8.46 16.24 9.97
C GLN A 46 -8.98 15.71 11.32
N LYS A 47 -10.25 16.02 11.68
CA LYS A 47 -10.88 15.48 12.89
C LYS A 47 -11.01 13.96 12.81
N LYS A 48 -11.52 13.46 11.69
CA LYS A 48 -11.67 12.01 11.45
C LYS A 48 -10.30 11.31 11.41
N ALA A 49 -9.28 11.96 10.87
CA ALA A 49 -7.91 11.44 10.88
C ALA A 49 -7.39 11.25 12.30
N LEU A 50 -7.60 12.23 13.18
CA LEU A 50 -7.23 12.14 14.59
C LEU A 50 -8.02 11.06 15.33
N GLU A 51 -9.34 10.99 15.14
CA GLU A 51 -10.18 9.95 15.75
C GLU A 51 -9.76 8.55 15.28
N THR A 52 -9.47 8.39 13.98
CA THR A 52 -8.98 7.13 13.43
C THR A 52 -7.61 6.77 13.98
N ALA A 53 -6.71 7.75 14.16
CA ALA A 53 -5.39 7.53 14.75
C ALA A 53 -5.50 7.04 16.20
N LYS A 54 -6.38 7.66 17.00
CA LYS A 54 -6.64 7.24 18.39
C LYS A 54 -7.24 5.84 18.45
N ALA A 55 -8.28 5.58 17.67
CA ALA A 55 -8.92 4.28 17.60
C ALA A 55 -7.95 3.18 17.10
N LEU A 56 -7.03 3.52 16.19
CA LEU A 56 -5.99 2.59 15.72
C LEU A 56 -4.96 2.27 16.81
N HIS A 57 -4.61 3.24 17.68
CA HIS A 57 -3.75 2.98 18.82
C HIS A 57 -4.41 2.06 19.85
N GLU A 58 -5.71 2.26 20.10
CA GLU A 58 -6.46 1.45 21.07
C GLU A 58 -6.82 0.05 20.54
N ASN A 59 -7.29 -0.05 19.29
CA ASN A 59 -7.80 -1.28 18.68
C ASN A 59 -7.31 -1.46 17.24
N PRO A 60 -6.01 -1.75 17.05
CA PRO A 60 -5.37 -1.73 15.73
C PRO A 60 -6.01 -2.71 14.73
N SER A 61 -6.36 -3.93 15.16
CA SER A 61 -6.94 -4.97 14.28
C SER A 61 -8.30 -4.62 13.68
N GLN A 62 -9.12 -3.80 14.37
CA GLN A 62 -10.45 -3.43 13.86
C GLN A 62 -10.40 -2.23 12.92
N ILE A 63 -9.45 -1.32 13.14
CA ILE A 63 -9.39 -0.04 12.44
C ILE A 63 -8.53 -0.12 11.18
N VAL A 64 -7.48 -0.95 11.17
CA VAL A 64 -6.52 -1.03 10.05
C VAL A 64 -7.21 -1.26 8.71
N GLY A 65 -8.13 -2.22 8.61
CA GLY A 65 -8.84 -2.49 7.37
C GLY A 65 -9.73 -1.33 6.91
N GLN A 66 -10.32 -0.57 7.84
CA GLN A 66 -11.14 0.60 7.50
C GLN A 66 -10.29 1.79 7.05
N LEU A 67 -9.10 1.96 7.64
CA LEU A 67 -8.15 2.98 7.24
C LEU A 67 -7.76 2.80 5.76
N PHE A 68 -7.39 1.59 5.35
CA PHE A 68 -6.93 1.33 3.98
C PHE A 68 -8.05 1.31 2.92
N LYS A 69 -9.32 1.33 3.34
CA LYS A 69 -10.48 1.62 2.47
C LYS A 69 -10.65 3.11 2.18
N SER A 70 -10.12 3.96 3.05
CA SER A 70 -10.21 5.42 2.89
C SER A 70 -9.30 5.94 1.76
N PRO A 71 -9.53 7.17 1.27
CA PRO A 71 -8.67 7.81 0.27
C PRO A 71 -7.22 7.92 0.74
N SER A 72 -6.26 7.84 -0.19
CA SER A 72 -4.83 7.98 0.11
C SER A 72 -4.49 9.26 0.90
N ALA A 73 -5.17 10.37 0.61
CA ALA A 73 -5.00 11.63 1.35
C ALA A 73 -5.41 11.50 2.82
N GLN A 74 -6.48 10.76 3.11
CA GLN A 74 -6.93 10.50 4.48
C GLN A 74 -5.98 9.55 5.20
N ILE A 75 -5.47 8.52 4.53
CA ILE A 75 -4.48 7.58 5.10
C ILE A 75 -3.24 8.35 5.55
N LYS A 76 -2.70 9.21 4.68
CA LYS A 76 -1.55 10.07 5.01
C LYS A 76 -1.83 10.97 6.21
N ALA A 77 -2.99 11.63 6.22
CA ALA A 77 -3.34 12.51 7.34
C ALA A 77 -3.51 11.75 8.66
N THR A 78 -4.05 10.54 8.64
CA THR A 78 -4.12 9.69 9.84
C THR A 78 -2.72 9.27 10.30
N ALA A 79 -1.82 8.92 9.38
CA ALA A 79 -0.43 8.60 9.71
C ALA A 79 0.30 9.80 10.34
N ASP A 80 0.16 10.99 9.76
CA ASP A 80 0.74 12.24 10.28
C ASP A 80 0.16 12.57 11.67
N ALA A 81 -1.16 12.43 11.86
CA ALA A 81 -1.83 12.66 13.15
C ALA A 81 -1.37 11.65 14.21
N TYR A 82 -1.23 10.38 13.83
CA TYR A 82 -0.73 9.32 14.72
C TYR A 82 0.69 9.61 15.19
N ARG A 83 1.59 9.95 14.25
CA ARG A 83 2.98 10.30 14.57
C ARG A 83 3.05 11.52 15.49
N LYS A 84 2.17 12.51 15.29
CA LYS A 84 2.14 13.72 16.12
C LYS A 84 1.61 13.47 17.54
N GLU A 85 0.58 12.65 17.69
CA GLU A 85 -0.07 12.39 18.99
C GLU A 85 0.75 11.42 19.86
N TYR A 86 1.30 10.36 19.26
CA TYR A 86 1.94 9.27 19.99
C TYR A 86 3.46 9.24 19.85
N ASN A 87 4.04 10.06 18.97
CA ASN A 87 5.48 10.04 18.63
C ASN A 87 5.98 8.63 18.20
N GLU A 88 5.07 7.81 17.68
CA GLU A 88 5.31 6.46 17.18
C GLU A 88 4.92 6.36 15.71
N ASP A 89 5.54 5.44 14.97
CA ASP A 89 5.16 5.18 13.59
C ASP A 89 3.91 4.29 13.53
N ILE A 90 2.94 4.67 12.71
CA ILE A 90 1.70 3.90 12.51
C ILE A 90 1.97 2.47 12.02
N SER A 91 3.12 2.24 11.37
CA SER A 91 3.58 0.91 10.93
C SER A 91 3.68 -0.09 12.09
N GLU A 92 4.08 0.35 13.28
CA GLU A 92 4.20 -0.53 14.45
C GLU A 92 2.83 -1.00 14.94
N SER A 93 1.82 -0.13 14.86
CA SER A 93 0.43 -0.52 15.14
C SER A 93 -0.13 -1.46 14.09
N ILE A 94 0.23 -1.28 12.81
CA ILE A 94 -0.21 -2.17 11.72
C ILE A 94 0.37 -3.58 11.90
N LYS A 95 1.64 -3.70 12.27
CA LYS A 95 2.28 -4.98 12.60
C LYS A 95 1.69 -5.67 13.83
N LYS A 96 1.21 -4.88 14.80
CA LYS A 96 0.46 -5.42 15.95
C LYS A 96 -0.97 -5.85 15.55
N ALA A 97 -1.56 -5.17 14.56
CA ALA A 97 -2.93 -5.39 14.09
C ALA A 97 -3.10 -6.71 13.34
N SER A 98 -2.08 -7.06 12.54
CA SER A 98 -2.18 -8.05 11.48
C SER A 98 -0.85 -8.77 11.27
N SER A 99 -0.89 -9.94 10.61
CA SER A 99 0.31 -10.73 10.35
C SER A 99 0.22 -11.43 8.99
N GLY A 100 1.36 -11.82 8.43
CA GLY A 100 1.46 -12.45 7.12
C GLY A 100 1.26 -11.46 5.97
N ASP A 101 0.77 -11.95 4.84
CA ASP A 101 0.72 -11.17 3.58
C ASP A 101 -0.12 -9.89 3.65
N ILE A 102 -1.12 -9.84 4.55
CA ILE A 102 -1.96 -8.66 4.72
C ILE A 102 -1.22 -7.50 5.41
N ASP A 103 -0.29 -7.80 6.33
CA ASP A 103 0.56 -6.81 6.98
C ASP A 103 1.49 -6.15 5.95
N ASP A 104 2.16 -6.98 5.15
CA ASP A 104 3.00 -6.51 4.03
C ASP A 104 2.19 -5.65 3.05
N ALA A 105 0.94 -6.02 2.75
CA ALA A 105 0.07 -5.24 1.88
C ALA A 105 -0.28 -3.86 2.49
N TYR A 106 -0.60 -3.80 3.79
CA TYR A 106 -0.89 -2.53 4.47
C TYR A 106 0.35 -1.63 4.56
N LEU A 107 1.50 -2.18 4.93
CA LEU A 107 2.76 -1.44 4.96
C LEU A 107 3.16 -0.93 3.57
N ALA A 108 2.96 -1.74 2.53
CA ALA A 108 3.19 -1.31 1.16
C ALA A 108 2.25 -0.16 0.75
N LEU A 109 0.96 -0.22 1.10
CA LEU A 109 -0.01 0.83 0.81
C LEU A 109 0.33 2.13 1.55
N LEU A 110 0.76 2.04 2.81
CA LEU A 110 1.17 3.19 3.61
C LEU A 110 2.39 3.87 2.98
N LYS A 111 3.49 3.13 2.81
CA LYS A 111 4.74 3.66 2.26
C LYS A 111 4.57 4.23 0.86
N SER A 112 3.84 3.54 -0.01
CA SER A 112 3.55 4.03 -1.36
C SER A 112 2.66 5.28 -1.37
N THR A 113 1.88 5.52 -0.31
CA THR A 113 1.05 6.73 -0.17
C THR A 113 1.84 7.90 0.43
N GLU A 114 2.73 7.63 1.38
CA GLU A 114 3.55 8.66 2.02
C GLU A 114 4.66 9.17 1.09
N ASN A 115 5.48 8.24 0.58
CA ASN A 115 6.63 8.53 -0.26
C ASN A 115 6.83 7.40 -1.29
N PRO A 116 6.19 7.51 -2.48
CA PRO A 116 6.33 6.51 -3.54
C PRO A 116 7.79 6.28 -3.94
N ALA A 117 8.60 7.34 -4.02
CA ALA A 117 9.98 7.27 -4.48
C ALA A 117 10.83 6.44 -3.51
N GLU A 118 10.71 6.71 -2.21
CA GLU A 118 11.41 5.95 -1.16
C GLU A 118 10.92 4.49 -1.11
N TYR A 119 9.62 4.24 -1.26
CA TYR A 119 9.09 2.88 -1.32
C TYR A 119 9.71 2.05 -2.45
N PHE A 120 9.80 2.62 -3.66
CA PHE A 120 10.43 1.94 -4.79
C PHE A 120 11.96 1.83 -4.63
N ALA A 121 12.62 2.83 -4.02
CA ALA A 121 14.04 2.75 -3.68
C ALA A 121 14.33 1.59 -2.71
N GLN A 122 13.53 1.47 -1.64
CA GLN A 122 13.63 0.35 -0.70
C GLN A 122 13.40 -1.01 -1.39
N ARG A 123 12.46 -1.10 -2.34
CA ARG A 123 12.23 -2.33 -3.12
C ARG A 123 13.38 -2.68 -4.05
N LEU A 124 13.96 -1.69 -4.73
CA LEU A 124 15.16 -1.88 -5.54
C LEU A 124 16.31 -2.39 -4.68
N ASN A 125 16.53 -1.76 -3.52
CA ASN A 125 17.59 -2.14 -2.61
C ASN A 125 17.41 -3.58 -2.11
N LYS A 126 16.18 -3.95 -1.72
CA LYS A 126 15.84 -5.34 -1.37
C LYS A 126 16.01 -6.33 -2.52
N SER A 127 15.88 -5.90 -3.77
CA SER A 127 16.03 -6.79 -4.93
C SER A 127 17.50 -7.12 -5.24
N ILE A 128 18.44 -6.26 -4.84
CA ILE A 128 19.87 -6.47 -5.08
C ILE A 128 20.67 -6.84 -3.83
N ASN A 129 20.13 -6.57 -2.64
CA ASN A 129 20.80 -6.90 -1.38
C ASN A 129 20.56 -8.36 -1.00
N GLY A 130 21.65 -9.13 -0.91
CA GLY A 130 21.63 -10.52 -0.49
C GLY A 130 22.55 -11.38 -1.36
N ILE A 131 22.46 -12.70 -1.20
CA ILE A 131 23.11 -13.65 -2.10
C ILE A 131 22.23 -13.76 -3.35
N GLY A 132 22.76 -13.31 -4.49
CA GLY A 132 22.03 -13.26 -5.76
C GLY A 132 21.23 -11.97 -5.94
N THR A 133 20.39 -11.95 -6.97
CA THR A 133 19.57 -10.78 -7.32
C THR A 133 18.17 -11.27 -7.68
N ASN A 134 17.14 -10.56 -7.21
CA ASN A 134 15.77 -10.78 -7.65
C ASN A 134 15.53 -10.02 -8.95
N ASP A 135 16.04 -10.58 -10.05
CA ASP A 135 15.99 -9.96 -11.39
C ASP A 135 14.58 -9.56 -11.79
N THR A 136 13.58 -10.38 -11.45
CA THR A 136 12.17 -10.09 -11.75
C THR A 136 11.71 -8.79 -11.09
N GLN A 137 11.99 -8.59 -9.80
CA GLN A 137 11.61 -7.35 -9.09
C GLN A 137 12.42 -6.14 -9.55
N LEU A 138 13.71 -6.33 -9.84
CA LEU A 138 14.61 -5.31 -10.34
C LEU A 138 14.15 -4.78 -11.71
N ILE A 139 14.01 -5.69 -12.69
CA ILE A 139 13.57 -5.38 -14.05
C ILE A 139 12.19 -4.73 -14.02
N TRP A 140 11.26 -5.29 -13.24
CA TRP A 140 9.90 -4.75 -13.16
C TRP A 140 9.87 -3.33 -12.60
N THR A 141 10.64 -3.06 -11.54
CA THR A 141 10.67 -1.73 -10.91
C THR A 141 11.33 -0.70 -11.83
N ILE A 142 12.47 -1.02 -12.45
CA ILE A 142 13.13 -0.10 -13.39
C ILE A 142 12.22 0.18 -14.59
N THR A 143 11.65 -0.86 -15.20
CA THR A 143 10.82 -0.71 -16.40
C THR A 143 9.56 0.09 -16.10
N SER A 144 8.83 -0.24 -15.03
CA SER A 144 7.56 0.41 -14.70
C SER A 144 7.69 1.85 -14.18
N ARG A 145 8.85 2.25 -13.66
CA ARG A 145 9.09 3.60 -13.10
C ARG A 145 9.96 4.50 -13.97
N SER A 146 10.59 3.94 -15.01
CA SER A 146 11.50 4.65 -15.92
C SER A 146 10.96 5.99 -16.43
N GLU A 147 9.70 6.02 -16.87
CA GLU A 147 9.05 7.21 -17.42
C GLU A 147 8.25 8.03 -16.40
N LEU A 148 8.21 7.62 -15.13
CA LEU A 148 7.37 8.24 -14.10
C LEU A 148 8.18 9.07 -13.11
N ASP A 149 9.08 8.41 -12.38
CA ASP A 149 9.76 9.01 -11.22
C ASP A 149 11.10 8.35 -10.90
N LEU A 150 11.71 7.63 -11.85
CA LEU A 150 13.02 7.01 -11.68
C LEU A 150 14.10 7.99 -11.19
N PRO A 151 14.16 9.26 -11.65
CA PRO A 151 15.11 10.23 -11.10
C PRO A 151 14.87 10.52 -9.61
N ALA A 152 13.62 10.59 -9.17
CA ALA A 152 13.27 10.81 -7.76
C ALA A 152 13.60 9.57 -6.91
N ILE A 153 13.34 8.37 -7.43
CA ILE A 153 13.73 7.10 -6.79
C ILE A 153 15.24 7.05 -6.59
N LYS A 154 16.02 7.42 -7.62
CA LYS A 154 17.49 7.49 -7.54
C LYS A 154 17.97 8.47 -6.46
N GLY A 155 17.26 9.57 -6.23
CA GLY A 155 17.61 10.53 -5.18
C GLY A 155 17.32 10.03 -3.76
N GLN A 156 16.50 8.99 -3.59
CA GLN A 156 16.16 8.37 -2.30
C GLN A 156 16.94 7.06 -2.04
N TYR A 157 17.71 6.61 -3.04
CA TYR A 157 18.54 5.41 -3.00
C TYR A 157 19.94 5.74 -2.49
#